data_AF-A0A7G9WDP8-F1
#
_entry.id   AF-A0A7G9WDP8-F1
#
_cell.length_a   1.000
_cell.length_b   1.000
_cell.length_c   1.000
_cell.angle_alpha   90.00
_cell.angle_beta   90.00
_cell.angle_gamma   90.00
#
_symmetry.space_group_name_H-M   'P 1'
#
loop_
_entity.id
_entity.type
_entity.pdbx_description
1 polymer ?
#
loop_
_entity_poly.entity_id
_entity_poly.type
_entity_poly.pdbx_seq_one_letter_code
_entity_poly.pdbx_strand_id
1 'polypeptide(L)'
;MKKRFGFNRFIASCMAVLMIFSMLPVSAFAAEQQTPLGKVRVIVENTVYSKADGASWDGTLVDKEVDIHADSTMMSAAKEAIESSGFTQKGAESNYISSINGLAAFDGGRMSGWMGTLNDWFTNAGFGNFTVAAGTLQAGDEICLMYTKKFGEDVGGSWGNTDKSLKALNVSVGTLSPAFSPKTKAYTLTLPAGTSVVKVVPTAANKNFQVRVSVDGTEYKRSAQIPVQDGTEIKVKCGDPSWSSMNSANDIPAEEYTIAVKIEKKNTAPY
;
A
#
# COMPACT_ATOMS: atom_id res chain seq x y z
N MET A 1 19.40 -86.78 -37.31
CA MET A 1 19.40 -87.76 -36.20
C MET A 1 18.27 -87.38 -35.24
N LYS A 2 17.19 -88.19 -35.15
CA LYS A 2 16.10 -88.24 -34.12
C LYS A 2 15.29 -86.95 -33.85
N LYS A 3 13.97 -86.92 -33.60
CA LYS A 3 12.78 -87.77 -33.79
C LYS A 3 11.59 -86.87 -33.34
N ARG A 4 10.40 -87.08 -33.94
CA ARG A 4 9.07 -86.59 -33.50
C ARG A 4 8.85 -86.69 -31.98
N PHE A 5 8.00 -85.85 -31.40
CA PHE A 5 6.70 -86.23 -30.83
C PHE A 5 5.99 -85.04 -30.17
N GLY A 6 4.66 -85.00 -30.28
CA GLY A 6 3.80 -84.03 -29.61
C GLY A 6 3.22 -84.54 -28.28
N PHE A 7 2.59 -83.58 -27.61
CA PHE A 7 1.44 -83.66 -26.71
C PHE A 7 1.60 -84.18 -25.25
N ASN A 8 0.90 -83.43 -24.38
CA ASN A 8 0.53 -83.63 -22.98
C ASN A 8 1.57 -83.40 -21.87
N ARG A 9 1.29 -82.42 -20.99
CA ARG A 9 0.55 -82.67 -19.73
C ARG A 9 0.17 -81.35 -19.02
N PHE A 10 -1.11 -81.28 -18.67
CA PHE A 10 -1.69 -80.42 -17.63
C PHE A 10 -0.85 -80.43 -16.35
N ILE A 11 -0.45 -79.25 -15.85
CA ILE A 11 -0.49 -78.93 -14.42
C ILE A 11 -0.94 -77.46 -14.30
N ALA A 12 -2.13 -77.27 -13.75
CA ALA A 12 -2.60 -76.00 -13.21
C ALA A 12 -1.83 -75.68 -11.92
N SER A 13 -1.43 -74.44 -11.71
CA SER A 13 -1.49 -73.84 -10.37
C SER A 13 -1.45 -72.32 -10.44
N CYS A 14 -2.40 -71.71 -9.75
CA CYS A 14 -2.63 -70.28 -9.60
C CYS A 14 -1.44 -69.57 -8.95
N MET A 15 -1.03 -68.43 -9.51
CA MET A 15 -0.56 -67.29 -8.71
C MET A 15 -0.82 -66.01 -9.48
N ALA A 16 -1.82 -65.26 -9.04
CA ALA A 16 -2.05 -63.89 -9.46
C ALA A 16 -0.88 -63.02 -8.95
N VAL A 17 -0.05 -62.53 -9.88
CA VAL A 17 0.91 -61.47 -9.58
C VAL A 17 0.19 -60.14 -9.79
N LEU A 18 -0.21 -59.53 -8.68
CA LEU A 18 -0.62 -58.13 -8.57
C LEU A 18 0.49 -57.23 -9.12
N MET A 19 0.32 -56.69 -10.33
CA MET A 19 1.13 -55.57 -10.82
C MET A 19 0.68 -54.30 -10.09
N ILE A 20 1.32 -54.01 -8.96
CA ILE A 20 1.28 -52.69 -8.33
C ILE A 20 2.08 -51.75 -9.24
N PHE A 21 1.39 -51.01 -10.11
CA PHE A 21 1.97 -49.80 -10.69
C PHE A 21 2.10 -48.79 -9.55
N SER A 22 3.34 -48.61 -9.10
CA SER A 22 3.73 -47.59 -8.12
C SER A 22 3.35 -46.21 -8.65
N MET A 23 2.27 -45.65 -8.11
CA MET A 23 2.05 -44.20 -8.11
C MET A 23 3.22 -43.58 -7.37
N LEU A 24 4.19 -43.05 -8.12
CA LEU A 24 5.08 -42.04 -7.57
C LEU A 24 4.18 -40.90 -7.10
N PRO A 25 4.26 -40.44 -5.84
CA PRO A 25 3.58 -39.22 -5.46
C PRO A 25 4.14 -38.14 -6.37
N VAL A 26 3.26 -37.54 -7.19
CA VAL A 26 3.54 -36.22 -7.74
C VAL A 26 3.60 -35.33 -6.52
N SER A 27 4.80 -35.17 -5.95
CA SER A 27 5.10 -34.08 -5.04
C SER A 27 4.97 -32.81 -5.87
N ALA A 28 3.73 -32.35 -6.03
CA ALA A 28 3.48 -30.97 -6.32
C ALA A 28 4.18 -30.22 -5.18
N PHE A 29 5.26 -29.52 -5.51
CA PHE A 29 5.69 -28.39 -4.72
C PHE A 29 4.57 -27.37 -4.80
N ALA A 30 3.49 -27.58 -4.04
CA ALA A 30 2.71 -26.47 -3.57
C ALA A 30 3.71 -25.66 -2.76
N ALA A 31 4.20 -24.56 -3.35
CA ALA A 31 4.87 -23.55 -2.56
C ALA A 31 3.97 -23.33 -1.35
N GLU A 32 4.51 -23.56 -0.16
CA GLU A 32 3.77 -23.40 1.08
C GLU A 32 3.29 -21.95 1.08
N GLN A 33 2.00 -21.73 0.77
CA GLN A 33 1.44 -20.39 0.72
C GLN A 33 1.53 -19.87 2.14
N GLN A 34 2.49 -18.98 2.38
CA GLN A 34 2.64 -18.33 3.68
C GLN A 34 1.29 -17.73 4.06
N THR A 35 0.85 -17.89 5.30
CA THR A 35 -0.40 -17.29 5.76
C THR A 35 -0.33 -15.76 5.62
N PRO A 36 -1.25 -15.11 4.88
CA PRO A 36 -1.30 -13.65 4.82
C PRO A 36 -1.52 -13.04 6.21
N LEU A 37 -0.75 -12.01 6.55
CA LEU A 37 -0.87 -11.22 7.78
C LEU A 37 -1.75 -9.97 7.59
N GLY A 38 -2.25 -9.75 6.37
CA GLY A 38 -3.11 -8.66 5.99
C GLY A 38 -2.78 -8.17 4.59
N LYS A 39 -3.30 -7.00 4.23
CA LYS A 39 -3.11 -6.39 2.91
C LYS A 39 -2.57 -4.97 3.01
N VAL A 40 -1.81 -4.56 2.00
CA VAL A 40 -1.42 -3.15 1.78
C VAL A 40 -1.95 -2.70 0.43
N ARG A 41 -2.30 -1.42 0.31
CA ARG A 41 -2.66 -0.82 -0.97
C ARG A 41 -1.41 -0.34 -1.67
N VAL A 42 -1.20 -0.75 -2.91
CA VAL A 42 -0.10 -0.26 -3.75
C VAL A 42 -0.68 0.52 -4.93
N ILE A 43 -0.21 1.75 -5.07
CA ILE A 43 -0.51 2.65 -6.16
C ILE A 43 0.77 2.91 -6.95
N VAL A 44 0.69 2.88 -8.27
CA VAL A 44 1.79 3.26 -9.16
C VAL A 44 1.25 4.27 -10.15
N GLU A 45 1.80 5.48 -10.15
CA GLU A 45 1.29 6.59 -10.93
C GLU A 45 2.37 7.46 -11.55
N ASN A 46 2.00 8.10 -12.66
CA ASN A 46 2.76 9.13 -13.32
C ASN A 46 1.80 10.27 -13.67
N THR A 47 1.72 11.25 -12.78
CA THR A 47 0.82 12.40 -12.91
C THR A 47 1.53 13.66 -13.40
N VAL A 48 2.86 13.62 -13.56
CA VAL A 48 3.71 14.79 -13.86
C VAL A 48 4.41 14.72 -15.22
N TYR A 49 4.64 13.52 -15.77
CA TYR A 49 5.24 13.37 -17.09
C TYR A 49 4.23 12.81 -18.08
N SER A 50 3.62 13.67 -18.90
CA SER A 50 2.55 13.22 -19.80
C SER A 50 3.07 12.38 -20.97
N LYS A 51 2.21 11.55 -21.57
CA LYS A 51 2.49 10.89 -22.85
C LYS A 51 2.76 11.89 -23.97
N ALA A 52 2.08 13.04 -23.95
CA ALA A 52 2.30 14.11 -24.92
C ALA A 52 3.73 14.67 -24.87
N ASP A 53 4.37 14.60 -23.70
CA ASP A 53 5.76 15.02 -23.48
C ASP A 53 6.77 13.87 -23.69
N GLY A 54 6.31 12.67 -24.07
CA GLY A 54 7.15 11.53 -24.40
C GLY A 54 7.18 10.40 -23.36
N ALA A 55 6.38 10.45 -22.29
CA ALA A 55 6.29 9.34 -21.34
C ALA A 55 5.68 8.09 -22.00
N SER A 56 6.14 6.90 -21.61
CA SER A 56 5.57 5.63 -22.06
C SER A 56 4.11 5.44 -21.64
N TRP A 57 3.71 6.03 -20.51
CA TRP A 57 2.35 6.06 -19.99
C TRP A 57 2.20 7.20 -18.98
N ASP A 58 0.99 7.67 -18.75
CA ASP A 58 0.62 8.66 -17.72
C ASP A 58 -0.69 8.24 -17.03
N GLY A 59 -0.99 8.86 -15.89
CA GLY A 59 -2.11 8.49 -15.01
C GLY A 59 -1.75 7.40 -13.99
N THR A 60 -2.74 6.65 -13.54
CA THR A 60 -2.56 5.54 -12.59
C THR A 60 -2.42 4.24 -13.36
N LEU A 61 -1.29 3.55 -13.18
CA LEU A 61 -1.02 2.25 -13.81
C LEU A 61 -1.49 1.10 -12.93
N VAL A 62 -1.28 1.19 -11.62
CA VAL A 62 -1.67 0.18 -10.62
C VAL A 62 -2.36 0.88 -9.46
N ASP A 63 -3.46 0.29 -8.98
CA ASP A 63 -4.11 0.60 -7.70
C ASP A 63 -4.72 -0.71 -7.19
N LYS A 64 -3.99 -1.39 -6.31
CA LYS A 64 -4.28 -2.79 -5.95
C LYS A 64 -3.91 -3.10 -4.51
N GLU A 65 -4.73 -3.91 -3.87
CA GLU A 65 -4.41 -4.54 -2.59
C GLU A 65 -3.53 -5.77 -2.80
N VAL A 66 -2.44 -5.87 -2.04
CA VAL A 66 -1.48 -6.97 -2.06
C VAL A 66 -1.37 -7.59 -0.68
N ASP A 67 -1.36 -8.92 -0.61
CA ASP A 67 -1.15 -9.64 0.64
C ASP A 67 0.28 -9.43 1.16
N ILE A 68 0.43 -9.27 2.47
CA ILE A 68 1.73 -9.19 3.12
C ILE A 68 1.92 -10.39 4.04
N HIS A 69 3.17 -10.84 4.12
CA HIS A 69 3.62 -11.95 4.95
C HIS A 69 4.77 -11.50 5.87
N ALA A 70 5.24 -12.38 6.75
CA ALA A 70 6.23 -12.03 7.77
C ALA A 70 7.56 -11.52 7.19
N ASP A 71 7.93 -11.99 6.00
CA ASP A 71 9.14 -11.61 5.26
C ASP A 71 8.92 -10.45 4.28
N SER A 72 7.69 -9.94 4.17
CA SER A 72 7.35 -8.91 3.19
C SER A 72 8.01 -7.58 3.51
N THR A 73 8.38 -6.88 2.44
CA THR A 73 8.93 -5.52 2.45
C THR A 73 8.06 -4.60 1.60
N MET A 74 8.20 -3.29 1.75
CA MET A 74 7.53 -2.33 0.86
C MET A 74 7.97 -2.56 -0.60
N MET A 75 9.22 -2.98 -0.82
CA MET A 75 9.72 -3.31 -2.17
C MET A 75 9.07 -4.56 -2.75
N SER A 76 8.93 -5.62 -1.95
CA SER A 76 8.31 -6.87 -2.42
C SER A 76 6.83 -6.68 -2.72
N ALA A 77 6.11 -5.92 -1.88
CA ALA A 77 4.72 -5.55 -2.14
C ALA A 77 4.58 -4.71 -3.41
N ALA A 78 5.47 -3.74 -3.63
CA ALA A 78 5.48 -2.93 -4.86
C ALA A 78 5.74 -3.79 -6.11
N LYS A 79 6.74 -4.68 -6.04
CA LYS A 79 7.06 -5.63 -7.12
C LYS A 79 5.87 -6.53 -7.44
N GLU A 80 5.27 -7.13 -6.43
CA GLU A 80 4.11 -8.02 -6.58
C GLU A 80 2.91 -7.28 -7.19
N ALA A 81 2.61 -6.06 -6.72
CA ALA A 81 1.51 -5.27 -7.27
C ALA A 81 1.68 -5.00 -8.77
N ILE A 82 2.90 -4.66 -9.20
CA ILE A 82 3.22 -4.37 -10.60
C ILE A 82 3.12 -5.65 -11.45
N GLU A 83 3.82 -6.72 -11.05
CA GLU A 83 3.92 -7.95 -11.85
C GLU A 83 2.60 -8.73 -11.89
N SER A 84 1.88 -8.81 -10.77
CA SER A 84 0.57 -9.45 -10.70
C SER A 84 -0.54 -8.66 -11.41
N SER A 85 -0.26 -7.42 -11.82
CA SER A 85 -1.13 -6.60 -12.68
C SER A 85 -0.76 -6.71 -14.16
N GLY A 86 0.22 -7.57 -14.52
CA GLY A 86 0.66 -7.79 -15.90
C GLY A 86 1.66 -6.76 -16.43
N PHE A 87 2.22 -5.92 -15.56
CA PHE A 87 3.22 -4.92 -15.91
C PHE A 87 4.63 -5.36 -15.54
N THR A 88 5.63 -4.62 -16.04
CA THR A 88 7.04 -4.93 -15.80
C THR A 88 7.69 -3.89 -14.90
N GLN A 89 8.65 -4.31 -14.09
CA GLN A 89 9.57 -3.43 -13.37
C GLN A 89 11.01 -3.88 -13.60
N LYS A 90 11.97 -2.98 -13.38
CA LYS A 90 13.40 -3.30 -13.39
C LYS A 90 14.08 -2.82 -12.11
N GLY A 91 14.63 -3.75 -11.33
CA GLY A 91 15.57 -3.47 -10.24
C GLY A 91 14.98 -3.51 -8.83
N ALA A 92 13.70 -3.85 -8.67
CA ALA A 92 13.11 -4.10 -7.35
C ALA A 92 13.90 -5.16 -6.56
N GLU A 93 14.47 -6.16 -7.24
CA GLU A 93 15.33 -7.20 -6.67
C GLU A 93 16.62 -6.65 -6.05
N SER A 94 17.07 -5.48 -6.53
CA SER A 94 18.24 -4.75 -6.03
C SER A 94 17.84 -3.57 -5.14
N ASN A 95 16.59 -3.51 -4.69
CA ASN A 95 16.03 -2.42 -3.91
C ASN A 95 16.14 -1.03 -4.59
N TYR A 96 16.12 -1.00 -5.93
CA TYR A 96 16.14 0.22 -6.72
C TYR A 96 15.36 0.05 -8.03
N ILE A 97 14.15 0.62 -8.11
CA ILE A 97 13.34 0.56 -9.32
C ILE A 97 13.83 1.61 -10.32
N SER A 98 14.49 1.12 -11.37
CA SER A 98 15.01 1.93 -12.49
C SER A 98 13.98 2.18 -13.59
N SER A 99 12.94 1.36 -13.70
CA SER A 99 11.88 1.51 -14.70
C SER A 99 10.62 0.75 -14.30
N ILE A 100 9.46 1.30 -14.63
CA ILE A 100 8.16 0.63 -14.53
C ILE A 100 7.43 0.77 -15.86
N ASN A 101 7.07 -0.37 -16.44
CA ASN A 101 6.30 -0.50 -17.67
C ASN A 101 6.80 0.41 -18.81
N GLY A 102 8.12 0.40 -19.01
CA GLY A 102 8.78 1.18 -20.06
C GLY A 102 9.01 2.64 -19.73
N LEU A 103 8.62 3.15 -18.56
CA LEU A 103 8.99 4.49 -18.09
C LEU A 103 10.17 4.38 -17.12
N ALA A 104 11.35 4.79 -17.58
CA ALA A 104 12.60 4.69 -16.85
C ALA A 104 12.95 5.97 -16.10
N ALA A 105 13.79 5.83 -15.08
CA ALA A 105 14.51 6.95 -14.52
C ALA A 105 15.27 7.68 -15.64
N PHE A 106 15.36 8.99 -15.53
CA PHE A 106 15.96 9.89 -16.51
C PHE A 106 15.19 10.13 -17.82
N ASP A 107 14.12 9.39 -18.15
CA ASP A 107 13.30 9.64 -19.36
C ASP A 107 12.70 11.05 -19.36
N GLY A 108 12.22 11.52 -18.21
CA GLY A 108 11.70 12.88 -18.01
C GLY A 108 12.78 13.95 -17.80
N GLY A 109 14.07 13.60 -17.94
CA GLY A 109 15.22 14.48 -17.73
C GLY A 109 16.13 14.07 -16.56
N ARG A 110 17.26 14.76 -16.37
CA ARG A 110 18.34 14.38 -15.43
C ARG A 110 17.94 14.26 -13.95
N MET A 111 16.81 14.86 -13.56
CA MET A 111 16.28 14.85 -12.20
C MET A 111 15.04 13.95 -12.05
N SER A 112 14.72 13.18 -13.11
CA SER A 112 13.54 12.33 -13.14
C SER A 112 13.82 10.91 -12.67
N GLY A 113 12.82 10.29 -12.06
CA GLY A 113 12.94 8.97 -11.48
C GLY A 113 11.72 8.53 -10.71
N TRP A 114 11.83 7.37 -10.08
CA TRP A 114 10.79 6.80 -9.22
C TRP A 114 11.05 7.16 -7.76
N MET A 115 10.05 7.76 -7.13
CA MET A 115 10.02 7.97 -5.69
C MET A 115 8.81 7.23 -5.13
N GLY A 116 8.78 7.01 -3.82
CA GLY A 116 7.60 6.43 -3.22
C GLY A 116 7.37 6.84 -1.79
N THR A 117 6.10 6.80 -1.43
CA THR A 117 5.60 7.15 -0.12
C THR A 117 5.02 5.94 0.58
N LEU A 118 5.19 5.89 1.90
CA LEU A 118 4.44 5.04 2.80
C LEU A 118 3.48 5.95 3.58
N ASN A 119 2.17 5.78 3.37
CA ASN A 119 1.12 6.58 4.00
C ASN A 119 1.29 8.09 3.79
N ASP A 120 1.48 8.51 2.53
CA ASP A 120 1.70 9.91 2.11
C ASP A 120 3.04 10.55 2.54
N TRP A 121 3.93 9.77 3.18
CA TRP A 121 5.27 10.22 3.56
C TRP A 121 6.35 9.61 2.67
N PHE A 122 7.23 10.42 2.08
CA PHE A 122 8.38 9.94 1.34
C PHE A 122 9.33 9.20 2.27
N THR A 123 9.58 7.93 1.95
CA THR A 123 10.43 7.09 2.79
C THR A 123 11.87 7.57 2.75
N ASN A 124 12.49 7.70 3.92
CA ASN A 124 13.88 8.15 4.07
C ASN A 124 14.94 7.04 3.88
N ALA A 125 14.52 5.85 3.45
CA ALA A 125 15.38 4.71 3.14
C ALA A 125 14.83 3.96 1.92
N GLY A 126 15.60 3.02 1.37
CA GLY A 126 15.10 2.15 0.29
C GLY A 126 13.91 1.30 0.76
N PHE A 127 12.99 0.97 -0.15
CA PHE A 127 11.72 0.30 0.21
C PHE A 127 11.93 -1.07 0.88
N GLY A 128 13.02 -1.77 0.58
CA GLY A 128 13.40 -3.02 1.23
C GLY A 128 13.64 -2.90 2.75
N ASN A 129 13.84 -1.70 3.28
CA ASN A 129 14.07 -1.47 4.71
C ASN A 129 12.76 -1.32 5.51
N PHE A 130 11.62 -1.17 4.83
CA PHE A 130 10.30 -1.12 5.46
C PHE A 130 9.70 -2.51 5.39
N THR A 131 9.59 -3.19 6.53
CA THR A 131 9.31 -4.63 6.59
C THR A 131 8.24 -4.95 7.62
N VAL A 132 7.55 -6.06 7.40
CA VAL A 132 6.58 -6.59 8.37
C VAL A 132 7.29 -7.01 9.65
N ALA A 133 8.44 -7.67 9.54
CA ALA A 133 9.25 -8.10 10.69
C ALA A 133 9.67 -6.94 11.60
N ALA A 134 9.99 -5.77 11.04
CA ALA A 134 10.34 -4.58 11.81
C ALA A 134 9.12 -3.77 12.29
N GLY A 135 7.90 -4.16 11.89
CA GLY A 135 6.66 -3.42 12.15
C GLY A 135 6.55 -2.08 11.40
N THR A 136 7.47 -1.81 10.47
CA THR A 136 7.48 -0.58 9.66
C THR A 136 6.64 -0.70 8.38
N LEU A 137 6.19 -1.91 8.04
CA LEU A 137 5.12 -2.18 7.09
C LEU A 137 4.04 -3.04 7.77
N GLN A 138 2.79 -2.64 7.67
CA GLN A 138 1.67 -3.27 8.36
C GLN A 138 0.42 -3.28 7.47
N ALA A 139 -0.52 -4.16 7.82
CA ALA A 139 -1.81 -4.20 7.14
C ALA A 139 -2.51 -2.83 7.18
N GLY A 140 -3.11 -2.45 6.07
CA GLY A 140 -3.77 -1.16 5.89
C GLY A 140 -2.83 0.00 5.52
N ASP A 141 -1.52 -0.22 5.39
CA ASP A 141 -0.62 0.79 4.85
C ASP A 141 -0.89 1.03 3.35
N GLU A 142 -0.65 2.27 2.91
CA GLU A 142 -0.69 2.68 1.51
C GLU A 142 0.73 2.96 1.01
N ILE A 143 1.12 2.27 -0.05
CA ILE A 143 2.38 2.44 -0.77
C ILE A 143 2.03 3.16 -2.07
N CYS A 144 2.65 4.31 -2.36
CA CYS A 144 2.47 4.98 -3.64
C CYS A 144 3.82 5.23 -4.31
N LEU A 145 4.02 4.68 -5.51
CA LEU A 145 5.18 4.94 -6.36
C LEU A 145 4.79 6.00 -7.37
N MET A 146 5.52 7.11 -7.37
CA MET A 146 5.25 8.27 -8.22
C MET A 146 6.47 8.55 -9.09
N TYR A 147 6.22 8.80 -10.37
CA TYR A 147 7.26 9.35 -11.24
C TYR A 147 7.45 10.84 -10.93
N THR A 148 8.68 11.29 -10.82
CA THR A 148 9.05 12.71 -10.66
C THR A 148 9.92 13.15 -11.83
N LYS A 149 9.91 14.44 -12.15
CA LYS A 149 10.88 15.13 -13.04
C LYS A 149 11.78 16.11 -12.29
N LYS A 150 11.59 16.27 -10.97
CA LYS A 150 12.25 17.30 -10.14
C LYS A 150 12.64 16.77 -8.74
N PHE A 151 13.25 15.59 -8.67
CA PHE A 151 13.68 14.98 -7.41
C PHE A 151 12.59 14.88 -6.32
N GLY A 152 11.31 14.90 -6.69
CA GLY A 152 10.17 14.82 -5.76
C GLY A 152 9.39 16.11 -5.56
N GLU A 153 9.93 17.27 -5.98
CA GLU A 153 9.27 18.57 -5.77
C GLU A 153 7.92 18.66 -6.48
N ASP A 154 7.84 18.13 -7.70
CA ASP A 154 6.63 18.09 -8.50
C ASP A 154 5.60 17.05 -8.03
N VAL A 155 5.96 16.17 -7.11
CA VAL A 155 5.07 15.16 -6.50
C VAL A 155 4.87 15.38 -4.98
N GLY A 156 5.26 16.56 -4.48
CA GLY A 156 4.89 17.05 -3.15
C GLY A 156 5.97 16.95 -2.07
N GLY A 157 7.23 16.68 -2.40
CA GLY A 157 8.34 16.66 -1.43
C GLY A 157 9.17 17.95 -1.53
N SER A 158 9.58 18.54 -0.40
CA SER A 158 10.46 19.72 -0.42
C SER A 158 11.50 19.70 0.69
N TRP A 159 12.76 19.91 0.30
CA TRP A 159 13.86 20.19 1.24
C TRP A 159 14.10 21.69 1.44
N GLY A 160 13.52 22.53 0.58
CA GLY A 160 13.71 23.99 0.62
C GLY A 160 12.82 24.71 1.62
N ASN A 161 11.89 24.01 2.28
CA ASN A 161 11.01 24.57 3.30
C ASN A 161 10.69 23.54 4.39
N THR A 162 10.05 24.02 5.45
CA THR A 162 9.63 23.24 6.61
C THR A 162 8.11 23.25 6.78
N ASP A 163 7.37 23.34 5.67
CA ASP A 163 5.90 23.40 5.68
C ASP A 163 5.30 22.09 6.19
N LYS A 164 4.72 22.13 7.40
CA LYS A 164 4.06 21.00 8.05
C LYS A 164 2.52 21.07 7.91
N SER A 165 2.02 21.92 7.02
CA SER A 165 0.58 22.02 6.79
C SER A 165 0.01 20.86 6.01
N LEU A 166 -1.32 20.74 6.03
CA LEU A 166 -2.05 19.81 5.18
C LEU A 166 -2.37 20.51 3.86
N LYS A 167 -2.20 19.78 2.75
CA LYS A 167 -2.71 20.14 1.43
C LYS A 167 -4.18 19.78 1.26
N ALA A 168 -4.63 18.72 1.91
CA ALA A 168 -6.01 18.27 1.88
C ALA A 168 -6.39 17.53 3.17
N LEU A 169 -7.68 17.52 3.49
CA LEU A 169 -8.27 16.73 4.57
C LEU A 169 -9.60 16.18 4.08
N ASN A 170 -9.60 14.94 3.62
CA ASN A 170 -10.78 14.29 3.08
C ASN A 170 -11.41 13.37 4.11
N VAL A 171 -12.74 13.32 4.13
CA VAL A 171 -13.54 12.43 4.96
C VAL A 171 -14.43 11.56 4.07
N SER A 172 -14.67 10.31 4.44
CA SER A 172 -15.49 9.40 3.62
C SER A 172 -16.98 9.73 3.64
N VAL A 173 -17.45 10.44 4.67
CA VAL A 173 -18.86 10.79 4.87
C VAL A 173 -18.96 12.06 5.70
N GLY A 174 -20.03 12.82 5.48
CA GLY A 174 -20.29 14.08 6.17
C GLY A 174 -19.57 15.27 5.56
N THR A 175 -19.63 16.39 6.29
CA THR A 175 -19.10 17.68 5.82
C THR A 175 -18.29 18.35 6.91
N LEU A 176 -17.10 18.82 6.56
CA LEU A 176 -16.28 19.68 7.41
C LEU A 176 -16.81 21.12 7.40
N SER A 177 -16.92 21.72 8.58
CA SER A 177 -17.21 23.14 8.77
C SER A 177 -16.14 23.77 9.68
N PRO A 178 -15.46 24.84 9.24
CA PRO A 178 -15.53 25.42 7.90
C PRO A 178 -15.01 24.46 6.81
N ALA A 179 -15.19 24.81 5.54
CA ALA A 179 -14.52 24.09 4.46
C ALA A 179 -13.00 24.08 4.68
N PHE A 180 -12.33 23.00 4.25
CA PHE A 180 -10.91 22.80 4.51
C PHE A 180 -10.06 23.99 4.01
N SER A 181 -9.18 24.46 4.88
CA SER A 181 -8.13 25.43 4.57
C SER A 181 -6.88 25.06 5.38
N PRO A 182 -5.68 25.06 4.79
CA PRO A 182 -4.45 24.74 5.52
C PRO A 182 -4.23 25.60 6.77
N LYS A 183 -4.79 26.82 6.81
CA LYS A 183 -4.65 27.75 7.95
C LYS A 183 -5.61 27.45 9.10
N THR A 184 -6.70 26.73 8.85
CA THR A 184 -7.70 26.42 9.88
C THR A 184 -7.31 25.15 10.62
N LYS A 185 -7.26 25.23 11.95
CA LYS A 185 -6.83 24.12 12.83
C LYS A 185 -7.96 23.41 13.56
N ALA A 186 -9.16 23.98 13.58
CA ALA A 186 -10.32 23.39 14.24
C ALA A 186 -11.48 23.27 13.24
N TYR A 187 -12.08 22.10 13.20
CA TYR A 187 -13.21 21.77 12.34
C TYR A 187 -14.30 21.07 13.14
N THR A 188 -15.54 21.23 12.69
CA THR A 188 -16.65 20.34 13.03
C THR A 188 -16.93 19.44 11.84
N LEU A 189 -16.89 18.13 12.04
CA LEU A 189 -17.34 17.13 11.06
C LEU A 189 -18.78 16.77 11.38
N THR A 190 -19.72 17.23 10.56
CA THR A 190 -21.13 16.85 10.69
C THR A 190 -21.39 15.58 9.91
N LEU A 191 -21.80 14.52 10.62
CA LEU A 191 -22.08 13.20 10.06
C LEU A 191 -23.60 12.95 10.01
N PRO A 192 -24.12 12.29 8.97
CA PRO A 192 -25.51 11.86 8.90
C PRO A 192 -25.91 10.98 10.09
N ALA A 193 -27.18 11.04 10.48
CA ALA A 193 -27.72 10.26 11.59
C ALA A 193 -27.46 8.75 11.43
N GLY A 194 -26.93 8.13 12.48
CA GLY A 194 -26.61 6.69 12.49
C GLY A 194 -25.23 6.32 11.96
N THR A 195 -24.41 7.29 11.55
CA THR A 195 -23.00 7.04 11.21
C THR A 195 -22.20 6.65 12.46
N SER A 196 -21.51 5.51 12.43
CA SER A 196 -20.68 5.00 13.55
C SER A 196 -19.19 4.90 13.22
N VAL A 197 -18.83 5.04 11.94
CA VAL A 197 -17.45 5.02 11.47
C VAL A 197 -17.22 6.07 10.39
N VAL A 198 -16.01 6.61 10.34
CA VAL A 198 -15.56 7.51 9.27
C VAL A 198 -14.10 7.22 8.92
N LYS A 199 -13.74 7.33 7.64
CA LYS A 199 -12.34 7.34 7.22
C LYS A 199 -11.87 8.77 7.03
N VAL A 200 -10.72 9.11 7.60
CA VAL A 200 -10.07 10.42 7.49
C VAL A 200 -8.76 10.27 6.74
N VAL A 201 -8.62 11.00 5.63
CA VAL A 201 -7.53 10.88 4.67
C VAL A 201 -6.87 12.26 4.51
N PRO A 202 -5.92 12.61 5.38
CA PRO A 202 -5.17 13.87 5.26
C PRO A 202 -4.08 13.77 4.20
N THR A 203 -3.65 14.87 3.61
CA THR A 203 -2.49 14.90 2.70
C THR A 203 -1.55 16.00 3.15
N ALA A 204 -0.27 15.70 3.34
CA ALA A 204 0.75 16.67 3.70
C ALA A 204 0.99 17.65 2.55
N ALA A 205 1.23 18.92 2.88
CA ALA A 205 1.74 19.91 1.93
C ALA A 205 3.17 19.60 1.49
N ASN A 206 3.96 19.05 2.42
CA ASN A 206 5.30 18.54 2.17
C ASN A 206 5.41 17.09 2.67
N LYS A 207 5.40 16.16 1.73
CA LYS A 207 5.46 14.71 1.99
C LYS A 207 6.79 14.25 2.59
N ASN A 208 7.79 15.12 2.77
CA ASN A 208 8.97 14.77 3.55
C ASN A 208 8.65 14.56 5.05
N PHE A 209 7.50 15.08 5.51
CA PHE A 209 6.97 14.88 6.85
C PHE A 209 5.86 13.83 6.88
N GLN A 210 5.80 13.06 7.97
CA GLN A 210 4.71 12.13 8.21
C GLN A 210 3.44 12.86 8.65
N VAL A 211 2.29 12.33 8.23
CA VAL A 211 0.97 12.73 8.72
C VAL A 211 0.27 11.54 9.35
N ARG A 212 -0.27 11.72 10.55
CA ARG A 212 -0.95 10.65 11.30
C ARG A 212 -2.27 11.14 11.87
N VAL A 213 -3.23 10.22 11.95
CA VAL A 213 -4.56 10.46 12.51
C VAL A 213 -4.69 9.69 13.81
N SER A 214 -5.26 10.30 14.85
CA SER A 214 -5.53 9.63 16.11
C SER A 214 -6.83 10.07 16.78
N VAL A 215 -7.37 9.19 17.63
CA VAL A 215 -8.49 9.45 18.54
C VAL A 215 -8.09 8.92 19.90
N ASP A 216 -8.19 9.75 20.95
CA ASP A 216 -7.83 9.38 22.33
C ASP A 216 -6.44 8.72 22.45
N GLY A 217 -5.48 9.19 21.64
CA GLY A 217 -4.11 8.66 21.60
C GLY A 217 -3.91 7.39 20.76
N THR A 218 -4.98 6.76 20.27
CA THR A 218 -4.89 5.62 19.35
C THR A 218 -4.70 6.11 17.92
N GLU A 219 -3.61 5.72 17.26
CA GLU A 219 -3.36 6.05 15.85
C GLU A 219 -4.16 5.13 14.91
N TYR A 220 -4.66 5.72 13.81
CA TYR A 220 -5.39 5.02 12.76
C TYR A 220 -4.65 5.13 11.44
N LYS A 221 -4.55 4.02 10.70
CA LYS A 221 -4.02 4.00 9.35
C LYS A 221 -4.91 4.79 8.40
N ARG A 222 -4.34 5.30 7.31
CA ARG A 222 -5.04 6.07 6.27
C ARG A 222 -6.23 5.32 5.66
N SER A 223 -6.16 4.00 5.61
CA SER A 223 -7.22 3.12 5.10
C SER A 223 -8.30 2.78 6.13
N ALA A 224 -8.06 3.05 7.42
CA ALA A 224 -8.89 2.57 8.51
C ALA A 224 -10.23 3.29 8.61
N GLN A 225 -11.24 2.55 9.08
CA GLN A 225 -12.52 3.09 9.53
C GLN A 225 -12.38 3.47 11.01
N ILE A 226 -12.41 4.75 11.31
CA ILE A 226 -12.30 5.29 12.67
C ILE A 226 -13.68 5.20 13.33
N PRO A 227 -13.84 4.46 14.45
CA PRO A 227 -15.07 4.48 15.23
C PRO A 227 -15.34 5.88 15.77
N VAL A 228 -16.58 6.34 15.63
CA VAL A 228 -16.99 7.70 16.05
C VAL A 228 -18.34 7.69 16.75
N GLN A 229 -18.49 8.62 17.67
CA GLN A 229 -19.73 9.00 18.32
C GLN A 229 -19.82 10.53 18.40
N ASP A 230 -20.96 11.06 18.84
CA ASP A 230 -21.10 12.50 19.05
C ASP A 230 -20.06 12.98 20.08
N GLY A 231 -19.33 14.04 19.74
CA GLY A 231 -18.24 14.55 20.56
C GLY A 231 -16.89 13.84 20.41
N THR A 232 -16.76 12.80 19.56
CA THR A 232 -15.44 12.22 19.25
C THR A 232 -14.52 13.31 18.69
N GLU A 233 -13.31 13.42 19.24
CA GLU A 233 -12.28 14.33 18.76
C GLU A 233 -11.24 13.56 17.94
N ILE A 234 -11.19 13.83 16.64
CA ILE A 234 -10.16 13.28 15.76
C ILE A 234 -9.04 14.30 15.62
N LYS A 235 -7.82 13.87 15.90
CA LYS A 235 -6.61 14.67 15.73
C LYS A 235 -5.87 14.23 14.49
N VAL A 236 -5.43 15.20 13.69
CA VAL A 236 -4.50 14.99 12.59
C VAL A 236 -3.25 15.79 12.88
N LYS A 237 -2.11 15.11 12.95
CA LYS A 237 -0.83 15.75 13.22
C LYS A 237 0.14 15.51 12.06
N CYS A 238 0.86 16.53 11.67
CA CYS A 238 1.84 16.51 10.59
C CYS A 238 3.22 16.99 11.07
N GLY A 239 4.25 16.20 10.77
CA GLY A 239 5.65 16.55 11.04
C GLY A 239 6.02 16.62 12.52
N ASP A 240 5.52 15.71 13.36
CA ASP A 240 5.98 15.58 14.74
C ASP A 240 7.51 15.33 14.78
N PRO A 241 8.28 16.11 15.56
CA PRO A 241 9.74 15.94 15.68
C PRO A 241 10.21 14.55 16.12
N SER A 242 9.36 13.79 16.80
CA SER A 242 9.68 12.42 17.21
C SER A 242 9.61 11.41 16.07
N TRP A 243 9.04 11.78 14.92
CA TRP A 243 8.87 10.91 13.77
C TRP A 243 10.02 11.04 12.78
N SER A 244 10.30 9.96 12.05
CA SER A 244 11.25 10.00 10.94
C SER A 244 10.79 10.94 9.84
N SER A 245 11.74 11.67 9.27
CA SER A 245 11.51 12.67 8.23
C SER A 245 12.62 12.60 7.18
N MET A 246 12.33 13.03 5.96
CA MET A 246 13.34 13.31 4.93
C MET A 246 13.87 14.76 5.00
N ASN A 247 13.32 15.57 5.89
CA ASN A 247 13.66 16.96 6.14
C ASN A 247 14.32 17.11 7.51
N SER A 248 15.18 18.11 7.71
CA SER A 248 15.96 18.34 8.94
C SER A 248 15.27 19.22 10.00
N ALA A 249 13.96 19.52 9.86
CA ALA A 249 13.20 20.42 10.73
C ALA A 249 12.70 19.78 12.05
N ASN A 250 13.61 19.16 12.81
CA ASN A 250 13.30 18.49 14.08
C ASN A 250 13.10 19.48 15.24
N ASP A 251 13.54 20.72 15.08
CA ASP A 251 13.36 21.83 16.02
C ASP A 251 12.02 22.57 15.84
N ILE A 252 11.34 22.36 14.72
CA ILE A 252 10.03 22.94 14.42
C ILE A 252 8.93 22.03 14.98
N PRO A 253 7.96 22.52 15.75
CA PRO A 253 6.88 21.68 16.27
C PRO A 253 6.02 21.09 15.15
N ALA A 254 5.25 20.05 15.49
CA ALA A 254 4.23 19.51 14.61
C ALA A 254 3.12 20.54 14.35
N GLU A 255 2.40 20.39 13.24
CA GLU A 255 1.13 21.07 13.04
C GLU A 255 -0.03 20.13 13.33
N GLU A 256 -1.01 20.58 14.11
CA GLU A 256 -2.14 19.79 14.57
C GLU A 256 -3.47 20.39 14.09
N TYR A 257 -4.38 19.52 13.68
CA TYR A 257 -5.73 19.83 13.25
C TYR A 257 -6.69 18.97 14.08
N THR A 258 -7.72 19.62 14.64
CA THR A 258 -8.73 18.99 15.47
C THR A 258 -10.06 18.97 14.74
N ILE A 259 -10.71 17.81 14.73
CA ILE A 259 -12.01 17.60 14.09
C ILE A 259 -12.97 17.09 15.17
N ALA A 260 -13.89 17.94 15.60
CA ALA A 260 -14.96 17.57 16.50
C ALA A 260 -16.10 16.92 15.72
N VAL A 261 -16.44 15.67 16.04
CA VAL A 261 -17.54 14.95 15.39
C VAL A 261 -18.87 15.38 15.99
N LYS A 262 -19.82 15.72 15.10
CA LYS A 262 -21.23 15.94 15.43
C LYS A 262 -22.09 15.02 14.59
N ILE A 263 -22.91 14.18 15.22
CA ILE A 263 -23.81 13.28 14.51
C ILE A 263 -25.23 13.87 14.51
N GLU A 264 -25.83 13.98 13.33
CA GLU A 264 -27.21 14.44 13.22
C GLU A 264 -28.18 13.53 13.98
N LYS A 265 -29.20 14.13 14.58
CA LYS A 265 -30.27 13.36 15.24
C LYS A 265 -31.19 12.77 14.17
N LYS A 266 -31.66 11.54 14.37
CA LYS A 266 -32.73 10.99 13.52
C LYS A 266 -33.96 11.90 13.63
N ASN A 267 -34.41 12.46 12.51
CA ASN A 267 -35.71 13.10 12.45
C ASN A 267 -36.79 12.04 12.69
N THR A 268 -37.37 12.04 13.88
CA THR A 268 -38.62 11.36 14.14
C THR A 268 -39.73 12.37 13.85
N ALA A 269 -40.26 12.34 12.62
CA ALA A 269 -41.49 13.05 12.36
C ALA A 269 -42.59 12.42 13.25
N PRO A 270 -43.37 13.21 14.02
CA PRO A 270 -44.54 12.67 14.70
C PRO A 270 -45.54 12.21 13.64
N TYR A 271 -45.98 10.96 13.76
CA TYR A 271 -47.10 10.40 12.98
C TYR A 271 -48.41 11.09 13.32
#